data_AF-A0A2E0UXP8-F1
#
_entry.id   AF-A0A2E0UXP8-F1
#
_cell.length_a   1.000
_cell.length_b   1.000
_cell.length_c   1.000
_cell.angle_alpha   90.00
_cell.angle_beta   90.00
_cell.angle_gamma   90.00
#
_symmetry.space_group_name_H-M   'P 1'
#
loop_
_entity.id
_entity.type
_entity.pdbx_description
1 polymer ?
#
loop_
_entity_poly.entity_id
_entity_poly.type
_entity_poly.pdbx_seq_one_letter_code
_entity_poly.pdbx_strand_id
1 'polypeptide(L)'
;MSKRVMVVFFILLMIFTLSACKGKENHEESANPELDSSVTFQILKTKAMQTAQAQLTLASILEPTQTPQNPIKTLHNSSETLPTAYPVEEQPLVTETPLPTAEEQTMQPQEPTYTPWPSNSQYDCQVALVAPAAGENLSPDSAFETHWRLTNSGSQAWDHNSIDFVFMDGEKLHTSGDIIDLKKNVNPGETIDFFLPIQTPSQIGSFQTAWILKRGNLYFCSLNLSIQVNSTP
;
A
#
# COMPACT_ATOMS: atom_id res chain seq x y z
N MET A 1 48.94 11.17 -56.92
CA MET A 1 48.45 10.94 -55.54
C MET A 1 49.23 9.78 -54.95
N SER A 2 49.94 9.97 -53.84
CA SER A 2 50.81 8.93 -53.24
C SER A 2 49.98 7.71 -52.84
N LYS A 3 50.51 6.48 -53.03
CA LYS A 3 49.83 5.23 -52.66
C LYS A 3 49.31 5.26 -51.21
N ARG A 4 50.00 5.96 -50.31
CA ARG A 4 49.59 6.15 -48.91
C ARG A 4 48.33 7.02 -48.77
N VAL A 5 48.20 8.06 -49.60
CA VAL A 5 47.03 8.95 -49.62
C VAL A 5 45.82 8.22 -50.22
N MET A 6 46.04 7.36 -51.21
CA MET A 6 44.97 6.55 -51.81
C MET A 6 44.44 5.48 -50.84
N VAL A 7 45.31 4.86 -50.03
CA VAL A 7 44.91 3.88 -49.00
C VAL A 7 44.14 4.55 -47.86
N VAL A 8 44.57 5.71 -47.39
CA VAL A 8 43.85 6.46 -46.33
C VAL A 8 42.48 6.93 -46.83
N PHE A 9 42.39 7.35 -48.09
CA PHE A 9 41.11 7.73 -48.69
C PHE A 9 40.15 6.54 -48.82
N PHE A 10 40.66 5.37 -49.22
CA PHE A 10 39.85 4.14 -49.28
C PHE A 10 39.35 3.68 -47.90
N ILE A 11 40.16 3.79 -46.85
CA ILE A 11 39.75 3.44 -45.48
C ILE A 11 38.66 4.40 -44.98
N LEU A 12 38.81 5.70 -45.22
CA LEU A 12 37.79 6.70 -44.84
C LEU A 12 36.46 6.50 -45.59
N LEU A 13 36.52 6.08 -46.85
CA LEU A 13 35.33 5.83 -47.66
C LEU A 13 34.57 4.56 -47.23
N MET A 14 35.29 3.55 -46.73
CA MET A 14 34.70 2.31 -46.21
C MET A 14 34.00 2.48 -44.84
N ILE A 15 34.49 3.40 -44.01
CA ILE A 15 33.87 3.74 -42.71
C ILE A 15 32.55 4.50 -42.93
N PHE A 16 32.43 5.28 -44.01
CA PHE A 16 31.23 6.08 -44.30
C PHE A 16 30.04 5.24 -44.83
N THR A 17 30.27 4.01 -45.30
CA THR A 17 29.21 3.15 -45.87
C THR A 17 28.47 2.27 -44.85
N LEU A 18 28.88 2.22 -43.58
CA LEU A 18 28.26 1.37 -42.56
C LEU A 18 27.07 2.02 -41.81
N SER A 19 26.64 3.24 -42.17
CA SER A 19 25.55 3.96 -41.46
C SER A 19 24.23 4.08 -42.24
N ALA A 20 23.99 3.22 -43.24
CA ALA A 20 22.76 3.25 -44.03
C ALA A 20 22.05 1.88 -44.09
N CYS A 21 21.70 1.34 -42.94
CA CYS A 21 20.57 0.42 -42.79
C CYS A 21 19.48 1.09 -41.94
N LYS A 22 18.80 2.10 -42.50
CA LYS A 22 17.42 2.41 -42.09
C LYS A 22 16.51 1.48 -42.86
N GLY A 23 16.12 0.37 -42.23
CA GLY A 23 15.07 -0.50 -42.74
C GLY A 23 13.81 0.32 -42.96
N LYS A 24 13.25 0.23 -44.17
CA LYS A 24 11.86 0.64 -44.42
C LYS A 24 10.97 -0.42 -43.80
N GLU A 25 10.47 -0.16 -42.60
CA GLU A 25 9.29 -0.86 -42.10
C GLU A 25 8.07 -0.33 -42.87
N ASN A 26 7.48 -1.22 -43.67
CA ASN A 26 6.16 -1.02 -44.21
C ASN A 26 5.19 -1.15 -43.03
N HIS A 27 4.59 -0.04 -42.62
CA HIS A 27 3.50 -0.05 -41.65
C HIS A 27 2.25 -0.55 -42.37
N GLU A 28 2.01 -1.85 -42.29
CA GLU A 28 0.73 -2.46 -42.60
C GLU A 28 -0.19 -2.15 -41.42
N GLU A 29 -1.10 -1.18 -41.62
CA GLU A 29 -2.14 -0.83 -40.65
C GLU A 29 -3.16 -1.98 -40.59
N SER A 30 -2.80 -3.00 -39.81
CA SER A 30 -3.72 -4.05 -39.38
C SER A 30 -4.58 -3.48 -38.26
N ALA A 31 -5.86 -3.25 -38.56
CA ALA A 31 -6.86 -2.85 -37.60
C ALA A 31 -7.07 -3.98 -36.57
N ASN A 32 -6.30 -3.95 -35.48
CA ASN A 32 -6.58 -4.66 -34.24
C ASN A 32 -6.42 -3.66 -33.08
N PRO A 33 -7.45 -3.35 -32.28
CA PRO A 33 -7.29 -2.51 -31.11
C PRO A 33 -6.63 -3.32 -29.99
N GLU A 34 -5.31 -3.54 -30.10
CA GLU A 34 -4.52 -3.94 -28.95
C GLU A 34 -4.32 -2.70 -28.09
N LEU A 35 -5.05 -2.69 -26.98
CA LEU A 35 -5.09 -1.64 -25.99
C LEU A 35 -3.68 -1.41 -25.41
N ASP A 36 -2.99 -0.39 -25.91
CA ASP A 36 -1.75 0.11 -25.33
C ASP A 36 -2.03 0.54 -23.88
N SER A 37 -1.66 -0.33 -22.95
CA SER A 37 -1.93 -0.22 -21.52
C SER A 37 -1.23 0.99 -20.90
N SER A 38 -0.17 1.50 -21.53
CA SER A 38 0.55 2.68 -21.06
C SER A 38 -0.22 3.97 -21.36
N VAL A 39 -0.76 4.10 -22.58
CA VAL A 39 -1.56 5.26 -23.01
C VAL A 39 -2.91 5.28 -22.30
N THR A 40 -3.53 4.12 -22.14
CA THR A 40 -4.80 3.98 -21.41
C THR A 40 -4.66 4.37 -19.94
N PHE A 41 -3.56 3.97 -19.28
CA PHE A 41 -3.29 4.33 -17.89
C PHE A 41 -3.10 5.84 -17.70
N GLN A 42 -2.38 6.51 -18.61
CA GLN A 42 -2.20 7.96 -18.54
C GLN A 42 -3.52 8.73 -18.79
N ILE A 43 -4.37 8.23 -19.69
CA ILE A 43 -5.69 8.81 -19.94
C ILE A 43 -6.60 8.64 -18.72
N LEU A 44 -6.58 7.47 -18.06
CA LEU A 44 -7.33 7.21 -16.82
C LEU A 44 -6.84 8.10 -15.67
N LYS A 45 -5.53 8.24 -15.48
CA LYS A 45 -4.93 9.16 -14.50
C LYS A 45 -5.38 10.61 -14.71
N THR A 46 -5.37 11.07 -15.96
CA THR A 46 -5.76 12.46 -16.31
C THR A 46 -7.25 12.71 -16.05
N LYS A 47 -8.13 11.76 -16.38
CA LYS A 47 -9.58 11.88 -16.16
C LYS A 47 -9.95 11.89 -14.67
N ALA A 48 -9.27 11.07 -13.85
CA ALA A 48 -9.49 11.05 -12.41
C ALA A 48 -9.06 12.38 -11.76
N MET A 49 -7.90 12.92 -12.15
CA MET A 49 -7.41 14.21 -11.64
C MET A 49 -8.34 15.37 -12.03
N GLN A 50 -8.85 15.41 -13.26
CA GLN A 50 -9.80 16.46 -13.68
C GLN A 50 -11.13 16.39 -12.92
N THR A 51 -11.61 15.18 -12.59
CA THR A 51 -12.87 15.01 -11.85
C THR A 51 -12.75 15.49 -10.41
N ALA A 52 -11.61 15.28 -9.75
CA ALA A 52 -11.35 15.77 -8.39
C ALA A 52 -11.32 17.32 -8.33
N GLN A 53 -10.73 17.98 -9.32
CA GLN A 53 -10.66 19.46 -9.37
C GLN A 53 -12.04 20.10 -9.57
N ALA A 54 -12.92 19.47 -10.36
CA ALA A 54 -14.28 19.96 -10.57
C ALA A 54 -15.14 19.91 -9.29
N GLN A 55 -14.95 18.88 -8.44
CA GLN A 55 -15.71 18.73 -7.20
C GLN A 55 -15.25 19.72 -6.11
N LEU A 56 -13.94 20.00 -5.99
CA LEU A 56 -13.40 20.95 -5.03
C LEU A 56 -13.90 22.39 -5.27
N THR A 57 -14.13 22.77 -6.53
CA THR A 57 -14.61 24.12 -6.90
C THR A 57 -16.06 24.37 -6.49
N LEU A 58 -16.88 23.33 -6.34
CA LEU A 58 -18.29 23.46 -5.90
C LEU A 58 -18.42 23.55 -4.37
N ALA A 59 -17.45 23.03 -3.61
CA ALA A 59 -17.48 23.05 -2.15
C ALA A 59 -17.13 24.43 -1.57
N SER A 60 -16.31 25.24 -2.25
CA SER A 60 -15.88 26.57 -1.76
C SER A 60 -16.97 27.65 -1.81
N ILE A 61 -18.12 27.36 -2.42
CA ILE A 61 -19.25 28.32 -2.56
C ILE A 61 -20.29 28.18 -1.44
N LEU A 62 -20.16 27.17 -0.57
CA LEU A 62 -21.15 26.81 0.45
C LEU A 62 -20.67 26.95 1.90
N GLU A 63 -19.44 27.43 2.17
CA GLU A 63 -18.94 27.57 3.54
C GLU A 63 -19.62 28.73 4.31
N PRO A 64 -20.27 28.47 5.46
CA PRO A 64 -20.77 29.53 6.33
C PRO A 64 -19.62 30.18 7.12
N THR A 65 -19.60 31.51 7.14
CA THR A 65 -18.67 32.32 7.95
C THR A 65 -18.98 32.12 9.44
N GLN A 66 -18.04 31.52 10.20
CA GLN A 66 -18.15 31.43 11.65
C GLN A 66 -17.60 32.72 12.30
N THR A 67 -18.49 33.44 12.97
CA THR A 67 -18.16 34.58 13.85
C THR A 67 -17.42 34.09 15.10
N PRO A 68 -16.33 34.74 15.55
CA PRO A 68 -15.59 34.30 16.74
C PRO A 68 -16.39 34.58 18.02
N GLN A 69 -16.71 33.53 18.80
CA GLN A 69 -17.17 33.66 20.18
C GLN A 69 -15.97 33.61 21.14
N ASN A 70 -15.86 34.66 21.94
CA ASN A 70 -14.85 34.87 22.98
C ASN A 70 -15.16 34.01 24.23
N PRO A 71 -14.23 33.18 24.75
CA PRO A 71 -14.46 32.44 25.99
C PRO A 71 -14.24 33.31 27.23
N ILE A 72 -15.24 33.36 28.12
CA ILE A 72 -15.14 33.92 29.47
C ILE A 72 -14.29 32.98 30.33
N LYS A 73 -13.22 33.53 30.92
CA LYS A 73 -12.29 32.84 31.82
C LYS A 73 -12.86 32.85 33.25
N THR A 74 -13.36 31.72 33.73
CA THR A 74 -13.72 31.52 35.15
C THR A 74 -12.48 31.09 35.94
N LEU A 75 -12.05 31.91 36.90
CA LEU A 75 -10.92 31.66 37.79
C LEU A 75 -11.43 30.89 39.02
N HIS A 76 -11.07 29.62 39.18
CA HIS A 76 -11.24 28.89 40.43
C HIS A 76 -9.87 28.71 41.10
N ASN A 77 -9.73 29.38 42.24
CA ASN A 77 -8.63 29.22 43.19
C ASN A 77 -8.74 27.85 43.86
N SER A 78 -7.70 27.02 43.77
CA SER A 78 -7.57 25.77 44.53
C SER A 78 -6.26 25.82 45.31
N SER A 79 -6.39 26.09 46.60
CA SER A 79 -5.27 26.12 47.55
C SER A 79 -4.74 24.71 47.81
N GLU A 80 -3.43 24.64 47.79
CA GLU A 80 -2.54 23.54 48.15
C GLU A 80 -2.59 23.24 49.66
N THR A 81 -2.73 21.96 50.03
CA THR A 81 -2.33 21.45 51.35
C THR A 81 -1.79 20.02 51.21
N LEU A 82 -0.58 19.81 51.75
CA LEU A 82 0.17 18.55 51.90
C LEU A 82 0.77 18.57 53.33
N PRO A 83 1.17 17.44 53.97
CA PRO A 83 0.62 16.09 54.02
C PRO A 83 0.18 15.72 55.46
N THR A 84 -0.63 14.67 55.63
CA THR A 84 -0.78 13.98 56.92
C THR A 84 -0.31 12.54 56.74
N ALA A 85 0.76 12.16 57.45
CA ALA A 85 1.25 10.79 57.51
C ALA A 85 0.25 9.93 58.29
N TYR A 86 -0.26 8.87 57.66
CA TYR A 86 -1.09 7.85 58.30
C TYR A 86 -0.26 6.60 58.61
N PRO A 87 -0.61 5.82 59.65
CA PRO A 87 0.14 4.63 60.04
C PRO A 87 -0.03 3.51 59.01
N VAL A 88 1.05 2.81 58.70
CA VAL A 88 1.03 1.58 57.89
C VAL A 88 0.52 0.44 58.77
N GLU A 89 -0.67 -0.07 58.46
CA GLU A 89 -1.22 -1.29 59.05
C GLU A 89 -0.87 -2.48 58.13
N GLU A 90 -0.18 -3.48 58.67
CA GLU A 90 0.21 -4.70 57.96
C GLU A 90 -1.03 -5.54 57.61
N GLN A 91 -1.34 -5.65 56.32
CA GLN A 91 -2.34 -6.60 55.83
C GLN A 91 -1.73 -8.02 55.74
N PRO A 92 -2.48 -9.06 56.11
CA PRO A 92 -2.01 -10.44 55.99
C PRO A 92 -1.96 -10.88 54.52
N LEU A 93 -0.90 -11.62 54.20
CA LEU A 93 -0.64 -12.27 52.91
C LEU A 93 -1.80 -13.22 52.56
N VAL A 94 -2.51 -12.94 51.46
CA VAL A 94 -3.56 -13.83 50.95
C VAL A 94 -2.90 -15.03 50.30
N THR A 95 -3.17 -16.22 50.85
CA THR A 95 -2.79 -17.52 50.28
C THR A 95 -3.66 -17.82 49.06
N GLU A 96 -3.03 -17.86 47.88
CA GLU A 96 -3.66 -18.26 46.61
C GLU A 96 -4.21 -19.69 46.69
N THR A 97 -5.51 -19.84 46.43
CA THR A 97 -6.20 -21.13 46.30
C THR A 97 -6.11 -21.58 44.83
N PRO A 98 -5.75 -22.85 44.51
CA PRO A 98 -5.63 -23.28 43.12
C PRO A 98 -6.99 -23.28 42.41
N LEU A 99 -7.07 -22.53 41.31
CA LEU A 99 -8.22 -22.46 40.40
C LEU A 99 -8.39 -23.79 39.64
N PRO A 100 -9.61 -24.32 39.46
CA PRO A 100 -9.81 -25.56 38.72
C PRO A 100 -9.51 -25.36 37.23
N THR A 101 -8.64 -26.22 36.70
CA THR A 101 -8.27 -26.32 35.29
C THR A 101 -9.49 -26.70 34.45
N ALA A 102 -9.99 -25.77 33.65
CA ALA A 102 -10.97 -26.05 32.61
C ALA A 102 -10.26 -26.73 31.43
N GLU A 103 -10.72 -27.93 31.08
CA GLU A 103 -10.20 -28.73 29.98
C GLU A 103 -10.62 -28.10 28.64
N GLU A 104 -9.63 -27.63 27.88
CA GLU A 104 -9.84 -26.91 26.62
C GLU A 104 -10.22 -27.90 25.51
N GLN A 105 -11.46 -27.80 25.02
CA GLN A 105 -11.92 -28.59 23.89
C GLN A 105 -11.25 -28.08 22.60
N THR A 106 -10.34 -28.87 22.05
CA THR A 106 -9.68 -28.58 20.76
C THR A 106 -10.67 -28.75 19.61
N MET A 107 -11.32 -27.66 19.19
CA MET A 107 -11.94 -27.59 17.87
C MET A 107 -10.84 -27.48 16.82
N GLN A 108 -10.54 -28.58 16.12
CA GLN A 108 -9.58 -28.58 15.03
C GLN A 108 -10.14 -27.73 13.86
N PRO A 109 -9.43 -26.68 13.40
CA PRO A 109 -9.85 -25.89 12.25
C PRO A 109 -9.95 -26.77 11.02
N GLN A 110 -11.15 -26.86 10.43
CA GLN A 110 -11.35 -27.56 9.17
C GLN A 110 -10.76 -26.71 8.05
N GLU A 111 -9.66 -27.16 7.46
CA GLU A 111 -9.00 -26.45 6.36
C GLU A 111 -9.95 -26.44 5.14
N PRO A 112 -10.38 -25.25 4.67
CA PRO A 112 -11.28 -25.14 3.54
C PRO A 112 -10.67 -25.79 2.29
N THR A 113 -11.41 -26.71 1.68
CA THR A 113 -11.03 -27.29 0.39
C THR A 113 -11.38 -26.29 -0.71
N TYR A 114 -10.42 -25.45 -1.11
CA TYR A 114 -10.61 -24.50 -2.19
C TYR A 114 -10.54 -25.19 -3.55
N THR A 115 -11.61 -25.05 -4.34
CA THR A 115 -11.57 -25.36 -5.77
C THR A 115 -10.86 -24.19 -6.47
N PRO A 116 -9.80 -24.45 -7.27
CA PRO A 116 -9.11 -23.37 -7.97
C PRO A 116 -10.09 -22.70 -8.91
N TRP A 117 -10.32 -21.40 -8.69
CA TRP A 117 -11.09 -20.59 -9.61
C TRP A 117 -10.30 -20.50 -10.93
N PRO A 118 -10.91 -20.73 -12.11
CA PRO A 118 -10.19 -20.65 -13.36
C PRO A 118 -9.85 -19.19 -13.66
N SER A 119 -8.73 -18.69 -13.14
CA SER A 119 -8.08 -17.51 -13.71
C SER A 119 -7.14 -17.98 -14.82
N ASN A 120 -7.22 -17.31 -15.96
CA ASN A 120 -6.31 -17.58 -17.09
C ASN A 120 -4.95 -16.87 -16.91
N SER A 121 -4.72 -16.20 -15.76
CA SER A 121 -3.46 -15.55 -15.44
C SER A 121 -2.54 -16.50 -14.67
N GLN A 122 -1.24 -16.44 -14.95
CA GLN A 122 -0.25 -17.21 -14.19
C GLN A 122 -0.13 -16.68 -12.76
N TYR A 123 -0.16 -15.35 -12.60
CA TYR A 123 -0.05 -14.66 -11.33
C TYR A 123 -1.23 -13.72 -11.19
N ASP A 124 -2.07 -13.98 -10.20
CA ASP A 124 -3.22 -13.15 -9.88
C ASP A 124 -3.63 -13.39 -8.43
N CYS A 125 -4.34 -12.44 -7.84
CA CYS A 125 -4.84 -12.56 -6.49
C CYS A 125 -6.34 -12.24 -6.39
N GLN A 126 -6.93 -12.73 -5.31
CA GLN A 126 -8.18 -12.20 -4.79
C GLN A 126 -7.93 -11.58 -3.42
N VAL A 127 -8.40 -10.35 -3.21
CA VAL A 127 -8.35 -9.69 -1.91
C VAL A 127 -9.49 -10.21 -1.05
N ALA A 128 -9.16 -10.96 -0.01
CA ALA A 128 -10.14 -11.56 0.91
C ALA A 128 -10.42 -10.68 2.13
N LEU A 129 -9.46 -9.86 2.57
CA LEU A 129 -9.61 -8.94 3.70
C LEU A 129 -8.75 -7.69 3.51
N VAL A 130 -9.29 -6.55 3.91
CA VAL A 130 -8.60 -5.27 4.05
C VAL A 130 -9.00 -4.66 5.39
N ALA A 131 -8.02 -4.39 6.26
CA ALA A 131 -8.21 -3.62 7.48
C ALA A 131 -7.06 -2.61 7.67
N PRO A 132 -7.32 -1.41 8.20
CA PRO A 132 -8.65 -0.87 8.52
C PRO A 132 -9.50 -0.66 7.26
N ALA A 133 -10.79 -0.37 7.46
CA ALA A 133 -11.68 -0.08 6.33
C ALA A 133 -11.21 1.16 5.57
N ALA A 134 -11.48 1.22 4.27
CA ALA A 134 -11.12 2.39 3.47
C ALA A 134 -11.83 3.65 4.02
N GLY A 135 -11.06 4.70 4.28
CA GLY A 135 -11.55 5.96 4.84
C GLY A 135 -11.75 5.94 6.36
N GLU A 136 -11.26 4.91 7.07
CA GLU A 136 -11.30 4.86 8.54
C GLU A 136 -10.71 6.14 9.15
N ASN A 137 -11.36 6.65 10.19
CA ASN A 137 -10.90 7.83 10.91
C ASN A 137 -9.90 7.44 11.99
N LEU A 138 -8.70 8.00 11.91
CA LEU A 138 -7.62 7.75 12.84
C LEU A 138 -7.12 9.06 13.45
N SER A 139 -6.60 8.99 14.66
CA SER A 139 -5.99 10.13 15.33
C SER A 139 -4.64 10.48 14.69
N PRO A 140 -4.20 11.75 14.75
CA PRO A 140 -2.87 12.14 14.31
C PRO A 140 -1.82 11.48 15.20
N ASP A 141 -0.64 11.25 14.64
CA ASP A 141 0.51 10.65 15.36
C ASP A 141 0.20 9.29 16.02
N SER A 142 -0.77 8.53 15.48
CA SER A 142 -1.13 7.20 15.97
C SER A 142 -0.45 6.09 15.16
N ALA A 143 -0.09 5.01 15.86
CA ALA A 143 0.45 3.80 15.25
C ALA A 143 -0.63 2.72 15.20
N PHE A 144 -0.73 2.01 14.07
CA PHE A 144 -1.59 0.83 13.91
C PHE A 144 -0.97 -0.13 12.91
N GLU A 145 -1.54 -1.33 12.78
CA GLU A 145 -1.10 -2.33 11.80
C GLU A 145 -2.22 -2.59 10.79
N THR A 146 -1.90 -2.58 9.49
CA THR A 146 -2.85 -3.02 8.48
C THR A 146 -2.97 -4.54 8.47
N HIS A 147 -4.07 -5.04 7.94
CA HIS A 147 -4.21 -6.46 7.64
C HIS A 147 -4.77 -6.61 6.23
N TRP A 148 -3.96 -7.20 5.34
CA TRP A 148 -4.43 -7.65 4.03
C TRP A 148 -4.37 -9.17 3.99
N ARG A 149 -5.51 -9.82 3.69
CA ARG A 149 -5.54 -11.25 3.36
C ARG A 149 -5.73 -11.41 1.88
N LEU A 150 -4.80 -12.11 1.24
CA LEU A 150 -4.85 -12.40 -0.19
C LEU A 150 -4.98 -13.90 -0.41
N THR A 151 -5.73 -14.27 -1.43
CA THR A 151 -5.77 -15.64 -1.96
C THR A 151 -5.03 -15.65 -3.30
N ASN A 152 -4.18 -16.65 -3.53
CA ASN A 152 -3.61 -16.87 -4.85
C ASN A 152 -4.70 -17.40 -5.80
N SER A 153 -5.18 -16.54 -6.70
CA SER A 153 -6.15 -16.91 -7.73
C SER A 153 -5.49 -17.26 -9.07
N GLY A 154 -4.15 -17.18 -9.16
CA GLY A 154 -3.37 -17.56 -10.32
C GLY A 154 -3.18 -19.06 -10.48
N SER A 155 -2.66 -19.47 -11.63
CA SER A 155 -2.33 -20.88 -11.91
C SER A 155 -0.94 -21.30 -11.42
N GLN A 156 -0.06 -20.35 -11.05
CA GLN A 156 1.29 -20.63 -10.53
C GLN A 156 1.37 -20.37 -9.03
N ALA A 157 2.19 -21.16 -8.34
CA ALA A 157 2.53 -20.90 -6.95
C ALA A 157 3.33 -19.59 -6.84
N TRP A 158 3.06 -18.84 -5.77
CA TRP A 158 3.87 -17.70 -5.39
C TRP A 158 5.09 -18.20 -4.62
N ASP A 159 6.25 -18.20 -5.25
CA ASP A 159 7.51 -18.54 -4.58
C ASP A 159 8.04 -17.35 -3.79
N HIS A 160 8.25 -17.55 -2.49
CA HIS A 160 8.61 -16.51 -1.54
C HIS A 160 9.98 -15.86 -1.78
N ASN A 161 10.88 -16.51 -2.52
CA ASN A 161 12.18 -15.93 -2.90
C ASN A 161 12.12 -15.14 -4.21
N SER A 162 10.97 -15.15 -4.89
CA SER A 162 10.81 -14.52 -6.21
C SER A 162 9.75 -13.44 -6.25
N ILE A 163 8.89 -13.39 -5.23
CA ILE A 163 7.80 -12.44 -5.12
C ILE A 163 8.03 -11.55 -3.92
N ASP A 164 7.92 -10.26 -4.18
CA ASP A 164 8.03 -9.21 -3.18
C ASP A 164 6.67 -8.51 -3.05
N PHE A 165 6.33 -8.07 -1.84
CA PHE A 165 5.26 -7.10 -1.60
C PHE A 165 5.88 -5.72 -1.46
N VAL A 166 5.61 -4.83 -2.43
CA VAL A 166 6.36 -3.57 -2.59
C VAL A 166 5.47 -2.35 -2.49
N PHE A 167 5.98 -1.31 -1.87
CA PHE A 167 5.41 0.04 -1.95
C PHE A 167 5.48 0.52 -3.41
N MET A 168 4.35 1.01 -3.92
CA MET A 168 4.20 1.40 -5.32
C MET A 168 4.02 2.91 -5.49
N ASP A 169 3.11 3.52 -4.72
CA ASP A 169 2.73 4.94 -4.88
C ASP A 169 2.03 5.49 -3.62
N GLY A 170 1.84 6.81 -3.58
CA GLY A 170 1.15 7.52 -2.49
C GLY A 170 2.08 7.92 -1.34
N GLU A 171 1.52 8.03 -0.14
CA GLU A 171 2.27 8.38 1.05
C GLU A 171 2.93 7.16 1.70
N LYS A 172 4.20 7.34 2.08
CA LYS A 172 4.98 6.36 2.85
C LYS A 172 4.62 6.44 4.32
N LEU A 173 3.47 5.89 4.67
CA LEU A 173 2.98 5.84 6.05
C LEU A 173 3.55 4.65 6.83
N HIS A 174 4.13 3.66 6.14
CA HIS A 174 4.73 2.50 6.75
C HIS A 174 6.03 2.83 7.49
N THR A 175 6.26 2.14 8.59
CA THR A 175 7.51 2.25 9.36
C THR A 175 8.51 1.13 9.06
N SER A 176 8.10 0.14 8.27
CA SER A 176 8.95 -0.94 7.73
C SER A 176 9.72 -0.48 6.48
N GLY A 177 10.40 -1.42 5.81
CA GLY A 177 10.98 -1.18 4.49
C GLY A 177 9.92 -1.09 3.38
N ASP A 178 10.33 -0.58 2.21
CA ASP A 178 9.50 -0.47 0.99
C ASP A 178 9.29 -1.82 0.27
N ILE A 179 10.00 -2.87 0.69
CA ILE A 179 9.98 -4.21 0.10
C ILE A 179 9.85 -5.21 1.25
N ILE A 180 8.87 -6.09 1.15
CA ILE A 180 8.56 -7.11 2.15
C ILE A 180 8.52 -8.47 1.44
N ASP A 181 9.37 -9.38 1.89
CA ASP A 181 9.38 -10.75 1.39
C ASP A 181 8.16 -11.52 1.90
N LEU A 182 7.68 -12.46 1.08
CA LEU A 182 6.64 -13.39 1.52
C LEU A 182 7.18 -14.30 2.63
N LYS A 183 6.36 -14.54 3.66
CA LYS A 183 6.73 -15.42 4.79
C LYS A 183 6.71 -16.91 4.43
N LYS A 184 6.06 -17.27 3.32
CA LYS A 184 5.90 -18.64 2.83
C LYS A 184 5.56 -18.65 1.34
N ASN A 185 5.76 -19.80 0.69
CA ASN A 185 5.15 -20.06 -0.60
C ASN A 185 3.62 -20.06 -0.48
N VAL A 186 2.93 -19.66 -1.55
CA VAL A 186 1.46 -19.64 -1.60
C VAL A 186 1.01 -20.35 -2.87
N ASN A 187 0.52 -21.58 -2.75
CA ASN A 187 0.01 -22.34 -3.89
C ASN A 187 -1.33 -21.78 -4.40
N PRO A 188 -1.74 -22.08 -5.65
CA PRO A 188 -3.07 -21.73 -6.14
C PRO A 188 -4.18 -22.14 -5.17
N GLY A 189 -5.06 -21.20 -4.82
CA GLY A 189 -6.14 -21.36 -3.85
C GLY A 189 -5.74 -21.13 -2.39
N GLU A 190 -4.45 -21.05 -2.05
CA GLU A 190 -4.01 -20.76 -0.69
C GLU A 190 -4.03 -19.26 -0.37
N THR A 191 -4.00 -18.96 0.92
CA THR A 191 -4.00 -17.59 1.45
C THR A 191 -2.69 -17.20 2.12
N ILE A 192 -2.45 -15.90 2.14
CA ILE A 192 -1.37 -15.24 2.89
C ILE A 192 -1.88 -13.94 3.49
N ASP A 193 -1.39 -13.64 4.70
CA ASP A 193 -1.68 -12.42 5.43
C ASP A 193 -0.46 -11.50 5.41
N PHE A 194 -0.68 -10.24 5.02
CA PHE A 194 0.28 -9.15 5.12
C PHE A 194 -0.13 -8.21 6.24
N PHE A 195 0.85 -7.87 7.07
CA PHE A 195 0.72 -6.97 8.18
C PHE A 195 1.74 -5.85 8.00
N LEU A 196 1.28 -4.62 7.89
CA LEU A 196 2.13 -3.46 7.65
C LEU A 196 1.98 -2.48 8.82
N PRO A 197 3.04 -2.22 9.60
CA PRO A 197 2.99 -1.21 10.65
C PRO A 197 2.94 0.18 10.00
N ILE A 198 1.94 0.97 10.39
CA ILE A 198 1.66 2.31 9.88
C ILE A 198 1.78 3.33 11.02
N GLN A 199 2.33 4.51 10.69
CA GLN A 199 2.29 5.70 11.52
C GLN A 199 1.48 6.78 10.80
N THR A 200 0.41 7.27 11.42
CA THR A 200 -0.36 8.38 10.85
C THR A 200 0.42 9.70 10.98
N PRO A 201 0.32 10.61 10.00
CA PRO A 201 0.95 11.93 10.09
C PRO A 201 0.32 12.78 11.20
N SER A 202 1.05 13.78 11.70
CA SER A 202 0.50 14.82 12.59
C SER A 202 -0.48 15.74 11.87
N GLN A 203 -0.39 15.81 10.53
CA GLN A 203 -1.27 16.62 9.70
C GLN A 203 -2.62 15.91 9.49
N ILE A 204 -3.70 16.65 9.75
CA ILE A 204 -5.07 16.25 9.42
C ILE A 204 -5.25 16.22 7.90
N GLY A 205 -5.92 15.19 7.40
CA GLY A 205 -6.17 15.06 5.97
C GLY A 205 -6.50 13.63 5.53
N SER A 206 -6.62 13.46 4.22
CA SER A 206 -6.76 12.16 3.58
C SER A 206 -5.41 11.68 3.11
N PHE A 207 -5.10 10.42 3.40
CA PHE A 207 -3.83 9.80 3.02
C PHE A 207 -4.10 8.47 2.33
N GLN A 208 -3.29 8.17 1.32
CA GLN A 208 -3.38 6.94 0.56
C GLN A 208 -2.01 6.30 0.38
N THR A 209 -1.93 4.99 0.54
CA THR A 209 -0.71 4.23 0.26
C THR A 209 -1.07 3.04 -0.62
N ALA A 210 -0.29 2.86 -1.69
CA ALA A 210 -0.50 1.82 -2.68
C ALA A 210 0.66 0.83 -2.66
N TRP A 211 0.31 -0.45 -2.59
CA TRP A 211 1.24 -1.57 -2.56
C TRP A 211 0.88 -2.59 -3.65
N ILE A 212 1.83 -3.42 -4.02
CA ILE A 212 1.64 -4.38 -5.12
C ILE A 212 2.53 -5.62 -4.92
N LEU A 213 2.07 -6.79 -5.39
CA LEU A 213 2.95 -7.96 -5.51
C LEU A 213 3.77 -7.86 -6.80
N LYS A 214 5.05 -8.19 -6.71
CA LYS A 214 6.01 -8.06 -7.80
C LYS A 214 6.83 -9.33 -7.95
N ARG A 215 7.00 -9.81 -9.19
CA ARG A 215 7.92 -10.90 -9.56
C ARG A 215 8.81 -10.46 -10.71
N GLY A 216 10.09 -10.19 -10.44
CA GLY A 216 10.97 -9.60 -11.46
C GLY A 216 10.41 -8.26 -11.96
N ASN A 217 10.04 -8.17 -13.25
CA ASN A 217 9.39 -7.00 -13.86
C ASN A 217 7.86 -7.11 -13.94
N LEU A 218 7.28 -8.22 -13.49
CA LEU A 218 5.83 -8.42 -13.45
C LEU A 218 5.27 -7.82 -12.16
N TYR A 219 4.21 -7.03 -12.29
CA TYR A 219 3.44 -6.48 -11.18
C TYR A 219 2.02 -7.04 -11.24
N PHE A 220 1.50 -7.49 -10.11
CA PHE A 220 0.16 -8.06 -10.00
C PHE A 220 -0.40 -7.78 -8.61
N CYS A 221 -1.72 -7.85 -8.45
CA CYS A 221 -2.38 -7.65 -7.16
C CYS A 221 -2.07 -6.30 -6.48
N SER A 222 -2.71 -5.23 -6.93
CA SER A 222 -2.59 -3.91 -6.29
C SER A 222 -3.47 -3.84 -5.04
N LEU A 223 -2.91 -3.34 -3.94
CA LEU A 223 -3.59 -3.10 -2.67
C LEU A 223 -3.46 -1.63 -2.31
N ASN A 224 -4.60 -0.96 -2.14
CA ASN A 224 -4.64 0.43 -1.72
C ASN A 224 -5.23 0.51 -0.32
N LEU A 225 -4.61 1.31 0.53
CA LEU A 225 -5.18 1.76 1.79
C LEU A 225 -5.46 3.24 1.68
N SER A 226 -6.66 3.65 2.09
CA SER A 226 -7.02 5.05 2.30
C SER A 226 -7.45 5.23 3.74
N ILE A 227 -6.93 6.26 4.41
CA ILE A 227 -7.28 6.63 5.78
C ILE A 227 -7.60 8.12 5.86
N GLN A 228 -8.40 8.49 6.86
CA GLN A 228 -8.67 9.87 7.23
C GLN A 228 -8.01 10.15 8.57
N VAL A 229 -7.11 11.14 8.64
CA VAL A 229 -6.56 11.62 9.90
C VAL A 229 -7.31 12.87 10.29
N ASN A 230 -7.96 12.82 11.45
CA ASN A 230 -8.72 13.94 12.01
C ASN A 230 -8.25 14.17 13.45
N SER A 231 -8.34 15.40 13.97
CA SER A 231 -7.91 15.74 15.33
C SER A 231 -8.61 14.94 16.44
N THR A 232 -9.66 14.18 16.10
CA THR A 232 -10.61 13.48 16.99
C THR A 232 -11.25 14.40 18.03
N PRO A 233 -12.54 14.25 18.32
CA PRO A 233 -13.00 14.27 19.70
C PRO A 233 -12.61 12.97 20.42
#